data_AF-X1PUQ6-F1
#
_entry.id   AF-X1PUQ6-F1
#
_cell.length_a   1.000
_cell.length_b   1.000
_cell.length_c   1.000
_cell.angle_alpha   90.00
_cell.angle_beta   90.00
_cell.angle_gamma   90.00
#
_symmetry.space_group_name_H-M   'P 1'
#
loop_
_entity.id
_entity.type
_entity.pdbx_description
1 polymer ?
#
loop_
_entity_poly.entity_id
_entity_poly.type
_entity_poly.pdbx_seq_one_letter_code
_entity_poly.pdbx_strand_id
1 'polypeptide(L)'
;MKEVEISAKTVEEAIQLALEELGASRDEVEVDVLSEGKRGILGVGAEEATVRVRLLEAAPSEAGAEPAEESKVISSTQGILETMLSKMGLSASVIHQAEAVIQEGERTPAPIIFDIEGDELG
;
A
#
# COMPACT_ATOMS: atom_id res chain seq x y z
N MET A 1 -14.04 1.86 8.64
CA MET A 1 -14.14 1.05 7.42
C MET A 1 -14.81 1.90 6.32
N LYS A 2 -14.11 2.16 5.22
CA LYS A 2 -14.68 2.80 4.03
C LYS A 2 -15.28 1.71 3.13
N GLU A 3 -16.51 1.92 2.68
CA GLU A 3 -17.14 1.11 1.63
C GLU A 3 -17.77 2.04 0.60
N VAL A 4 -17.79 1.61 -0.66
CA VAL A 4 -18.37 2.33 -1.80
C VAL A 4 -19.24 1.35 -2.58
N GLU A 5 -20.38 1.83 -3.06
CA GLU A 5 -21.29 1.06 -3.91
C GLU A 5 -21.37 1.76 -5.27
N ILE A 6 -21.01 1.05 -6.34
CA ILE A 6 -20.99 1.60 -7.70
C ILE A 6 -21.83 0.73 -8.62
N SER A 7 -22.61 1.41 -9.47
CA SER A 7 -23.35 0.81 -10.57
C SER A 7 -22.72 1.17 -11.92
N ALA A 8 -22.54 0.19 -12.79
CA ALA A 8 -22.03 0.38 -14.14
C ALA A 8 -22.70 -0.59 -15.14
N LYS A 9 -22.36 -0.49 -16.43
CA LYS A 9 -22.98 -1.35 -17.46
C LYS A 9 -22.55 -2.82 -17.34
N THR A 10 -21.41 -3.06 -16.71
CA THR A 10 -20.87 -4.40 -16.47
C THR A 10 -20.26 -4.48 -15.07
N VAL A 11 -20.21 -5.70 -14.51
CA VAL A 11 -19.58 -5.97 -13.20
C VAL A 11 -18.12 -5.52 -13.20
N GLU A 12 -17.37 -5.78 -14.26
CA GLU A 12 -15.96 -5.38 -14.36
C GLU A 12 -15.77 -3.87 -14.33
N GLU A 13 -16.59 -3.11 -15.09
CA GLU A 13 -16.55 -1.65 -15.04
C GLU A 13 -16.90 -1.12 -13.65
N ALA A 14 -17.89 -1.71 -12.99
CA ALA A 14 -18.31 -1.29 -11.65
C ALA A 14 -17.20 -1.54 -10.61
N ILE A 15 -16.49 -2.67 -10.72
CA ILE A 15 -15.34 -3.00 -9.87
C ILE A 15 -14.21 -2.01 -10.10
N GLN A 16 -13.86 -1.73 -11.35
CA GLN A 16 -12.75 -0.82 -11.66
C GLN A 16 -13.00 0.60 -11.14
N LEU A 17 -14.20 1.13 -11.35
CA LEU A 17 -14.60 2.43 -10.82
C LEU A 17 -14.56 2.46 -9.29
N ALA A 18 -14.99 1.39 -8.64
CA ALA A 18 -15.03 1.31 -7.18
C ALA A 18 -13.61 1.24 -6.57
N LEU A 19 -12.67 0.56 -7.25
CA LEU A 19 -11.26 0.55 -6.88
C LEU A 19 -10.61 1.94 -7.04
N GLU A 20 -10.90 2.64 -8.14
CA GLU A 20 -10.42 4.00 -8.37
C GLU A 20 -10.95 4.99 -7.32
N GLU A 21 -12.23 4.89 -6.95
CA GLU A 21 -12.84 5.76 -5.94
C GLU A 21 -12.31 5.49 -4.52
N LEU A 22 -12.01 4.24 -4.20
CA LEU A 22 -11.39 3.84 -2.94
C LEU A 22 -9.88 4.07 -2.90
N GLY A 23 -9.23 4.22 -4.07
CA GLY A 23 -7.78 4.35 -4.19
C GLY A 23 -7.03 3.10 -3.71
N ALA A 24 -7.65 1.93 -3.83
CA ALA A 24 -7.13 0.66 -3.32
C ALA A 24 -6.97 -0.36 -4.45
N SER A 25 -6.06 -1.31 -4.27
CA SER A 25 -5.89 -2.42 -5.21
C SER A 25 -6.95 -3.51 -5.01
N ARG A 26 -7.16 -4.36 -6.02
CA ARG A 26 -8.15 -5.46 -5.96
C ARG A 26 -7.88 -6.46 -4.84
N ASP A 27 -6.63 -6.52 -4.38
CA ASP A 27 -6.18 -7.44 -3.34
C ASP A 27 -6.44 -6.89 -1.92
N GLU A 28 -6.74 -5.59 -1.80
CA GLU A 28 -6.99 -4.88 -0.54
C GLU A 28 -8.49 -4.66 -0.26
N VAL A 29 -9.37 -5.16 -1.13
CA VAL A 29 -10.80 -4.91 -1.05
C VAL A 29 -11.67 -6.16 -1.21
N GLU A 30 -12.82 -6.13 -0.56
CA GLU A 30 -13.85 -7.16 -0.58
C GLU A 30 -14.88 -6.68 -1.59
N VAL A 31 -15.08 -7.46 -2.65
CA VAL A 31 -16.04 -7.13 -3.70
C VAL A 31 -17.27 -8.02 -3.54
N ASP A 32 -18.38 -7.42 -3.15
CA ASP A 32 -19.71 -8.02 -3.12
C ASP A 32 -20.50 -7.59 -4.37
N VAL A 33 -20.79 -8.52 -5.27
CA VAL A 33 -21.64 -8.24 -6.44
C VAL A 33 -23.11 -8.30 -6.00
N LEU A 34 -23.78 -7.15 -5.96
CA LEU A 34 -25.19 -7.04 -5.58
C LEU A 34 -26.12 -7.34 -6.77
N SER A 35 -25.70 -6.95 -7.98
CA SER A 35 -26.40 -7.23 -9.23
C SER A 35 -25.38 -7.45 -10.34
N GLU A 36 -25.49 -8.54 -11.06
CA GLU A 36 -24.62 -8.84 -12.20
C GLU A 36 -24.95 -7.99 -13.44
N GLY A 37 -26.10 -7.30 -13.42
CA GLY A 37 -26.68 -6.65 -14.58
C GLY A 37 -27.11 -7.65 -15.65
N LYS A 38 -27.95 -7.22 -16.59
CA LYS A 38 -28.38 -8.06 -17.72
C LYS A 38 -28.05 -7.39 -19.02
N ARG A 39 -27.35 -8.12 -19.89
CA ARG A 39 -27.15 -7.71 -21.28
C ARG A 39 -28.42 -8.01 -22.08
N GLY A 40 -29.22 -6.97 -22.31
CA GLY A 40 -30.32 -7.02 -23.26
C GLY A 40 -29.82 -7.14 -24.72
N ILE A 41 -30.71 -7.53 -25.63
CA ILE A 41 -30.44 -7.49 -27.07
C ILE A 41 -30.36 -6.02 -27.51
N LEU A 42 -29.19 -5.61 -28.04
CA LEU A 42 -28.95 -4.24 -28.53
C LEU A 42 -29.24 -3.12 -27.52
N GLY A 43 -29.07 -3.36 -26.22
CA GLY A 43 -29.30 -2.36 -25.16
C GLY A 43 -30.77 -2.18 -24.73
N VAL A 44 -31.71 -2.92 -25.34
CA VAL A 44 -33.11 -2.90 -24.93
C VAL A 44 -33.32 -3.89 -23.79
N GLY A 45 -33.76 -3.38 -22.64
CA GLY A 45 -33.92 -4.17 -21.41
C GLY A 45 -32.61 -4.48 -20.69
N ALA A 46 -31.57 -3.67 -20.91
CA ALA A 46 -30.32 -3.80 -20.16
C ALA A 46 -30.50 -3.29 -18.73
N GLU A 47 -30.00 -4.07 -17.77
CA GLU A 47 -29.99 -3.72 -16.35
C GLU A 47 -28.54 -3.48 -15.93
N GLU A 48 -28.30 -2.44 -15.13
CA GLU A 48 -26.97 -2.10 -14.66
C GLU A 48 -26.48 -3.12 -13.62
N ALA A 49 -25.17 -3.37 -13.63
CA ALA A 49 -24.49 -4.17 -12.63
C ALA A 49 -24.14 -3.27 -11.44
N THR A 50 -24.39 -3.75 -10.22
CA THR A 50 -24.09 -3.03 -8.99
C THR A 50 -23.14 -3.87 -8.14
N VAL A 51 -22.04 -3.27 -7.70
CA VAL A 51 -21.07 -3.89 -6.82
C VAL A 51 -20.84 -3.01 -5.60
N ARG A 52 -20.69 -3.66 -4.44
CA ARG A 52 -20.26 -3.03 -3.20
C ARG A 52 -18.83 -3.45 -2.94
N VAL A 53 -17.96 -2.48 -2.75
CA VAL A 53 -16.55 -2.71 -2.46
C VAL A 53 -16.25 -2.16 -1.08
N ARG A 54 -15.71 -3.01 -0.21
CA ARG A 54 -15.28 -2.63 1.14
C ARG A 54 -13.77 -2.78 1.25
N LEU A 55 -13.11 -1.84 1.89
CA LEU A 55 -11.69 -1.99 2.19
C LEU A 55 -11.52 -3.08 3.26
N LEU A 56 -10.79 -4.16 2.97
CA LEU A 56 -10.43 -5.10 4.03
C LEU A 56 -9.44 -4.38 4.94
N GLU A 57 -9.76 -4.33 6.24
CA GLU A 57 -8.73 -4.11 7.26
C GLU A 57 -7.88 -5.39 7.33
N ALA A 58 -7.07 -5.65 6.31
CA ALA A 58 -6.10 -6.73 6.31
C ALA A 58 -4.74 -6.15 6.72
N ALA A 59 -4.22 -6.73 7.80
CA ALA A 59 -2.84 -6.65 8.24
C ALA A 59 -1.85 -6.75 7.05
N PRO A 60 -0.67 -6.14 7.18
CA PRO A 60 0.16 -5.75 6.05
C PRO A 60 0.61 -6.98 5.27
N SER A 61 0.13 -7.11 4.05
CA SER A 61 0.58 -8.15 3.12
C SER A 61 1.25 -7.48 1.92
N GLU A 62 2.53 -7.79 1.83
CA GLU A 62 3.50 -7.48 0.79
C GLU A 62 2.99 -7.87 -0.61
N ALA A 63 2.72 -6.89 -1.48
CA ALA A 63 2.83 -7.03 -2.94
C ALA A 63 2.56 -5.68 -3.64
N GLY A 64 3.54 -4.79 -3.68
CA GLY A 64 3.45 -3.55 -4.46
C GLY A 64 4.54 -2.56 -4.08
N ALA A 65 5.71 -2.69 -4.71
CA ALA A 65 6.74 -1.67 -4.63
C ALA A 65 6.24 -0.37 -5.29
N GLU A 66 5.90 0.64 -4.49
CA GLU A 66 6.45 2.03 -4.45
C GLU A 66 5.90 2.70 -3.15
N PRO A 67 6.40 3.86 -2.72
CA PRO A 67 7.34 4.12 -1.59
C PRO A 67 6.81 3.85 -0.14
N ALA A 68 5.73 3.09 0.04
CA ALA A 68 5.13 2.84 1.36
C ALA A 68 5.84 1.74 2.18
N GLU A 69 6.35 0.70 1.51
CA GLU A 69 7.04 -0.42 2.18
C GLU A 69 8.45 -0.03 2.67
N GLU A 70 9.19 0.79 1.91
CA GLU A 70 10.49 1.30 2.35
C GLU A 70 10.35 2.10 3.65
N SER A 71 9.35 2.97 3.74
CA SER A 71 9.08 3.75 4.96
C SER A 71 8.81 2.86 6.19
N LYS A 72 8.08 1.75 6.00
CA LYS A 72 7.80 0.80 7.08
C LYS A 72 9.03 -0.01 7.49
N VAL A 73 9.83 -0.45 6.53
CA VAL A 73 11.11 -1.14 6.80
C VAL A 73 12.09 -0.19 7.48
N ILE A 74 12.18 1.07 7.05
CA ILE A 74 13.05 2.10 7.63
C ILE A 74 12.66 2.40 9.08
N SER A 75 11.37 2.69 9.33
CA SER A 75 10.86 2.99 10.68
C SER A 75 10.99 1.79 11.63
N SER A 76 10.69 0.58 11.14
CA SER A 76 10.86 -0.65 11.93
C SER A 76 12.32 -0.90 12.26
N THR A 77 13.23 -0.71 11.30
CA THR A 77 14.68 -0.87 11.51
C THR A 77 15.22 0.14 12.51
N GLN A 78 14.80 1.41 12.40
CA GLN A 78 15.19 2.46 13.34
C GLN A 78 14.79 2.10 14.77
N GLY A 79 13.53 1.71 14.99
CA GLY A 79 13.05 1.32 16.33
C GLY A 79 13.77 0.10 16.91
N ILE A 80 14.14 -0.87 16.06
CA ILE A 80 14.93 -2.04 16.47
C ILE A 80 16.33 -1.61 16.90
N LEU A 81 17.02 -0.78 16.11
CA LEU A 81 18.37 -0.31 16.42
C LEU A 81 18.39 0.50 17.72
N GLU A 82 17.46 1.43 17.90
CA GLU A 82 17.31 2.21 19.14
C GLU A 82 17.08 1.28 20.35
N THR A 83 16.23 0.27 20.20
CA THR A 83 15.97 -0.72 21.26
C THR A 83 17.22 -1.52 21.61
N MET A 84 18.01 -1.93 20.61
CA MET A 84 19.27 -2.65 20.83
C MET A 84 20.28 -1.77 21.56
N LEU A 85 20.48 -0.53 21.12
CA LEU A 85 21.41 0.43 21.74
C LEU A 85 21.02 0.69 23.20
N SER A 86 19.74 0.90 23.47
CA SER A 86 19.23 1.07 24.84
C SER A 86 19.48 -0.16 25.72
N LYS A 87 19.25 -1.37 25.20
CA LYS A 87 19.54 -2.63 25.91
C LYS A 87 21.02 -2.84 26.18
N MET A 88 21.89 -2.27 25.36
CA MET A 88 23.35 -2.28 25.55
C MET A 88 23.82 -1.19 26.53
N GLY A 89 22.91 -0.33 27.01
CA GLY A 89 23.23 0.77 27.92
C GLY A 89 23.89 1.96 27.23
N LEU A 90 23.78 2.05 25.89
CA LEU A 90 24.34 3.13 25.10
C LEU A 90 23.29 4.22 24.86
N SER A 91 23.66 5.46 25.12
CA SER A 91 22.87 6.65 24.79
C SER A 91 23.21 7.11 23.37
N ALA A 92 22.51 6.55 22.38
CA ALA A 92 22.74 6.83 20.97
C ALA A 92 21.42 7.00 20.19
N SER A 93 21.45 7.86 19.17
CA SER A 93 20.35 8.19 18.26
C SER A 93 20.63 7.59 16.89
N VAL A 94 19.59 7.10 16.22
CA VAL A 94 19.68 6.49 14.89
C VAL A 94 19.01 7.41 13.87
N ILE A 95 19.75 7.84 12.85
CA ILE A 95 19.31 8.78 11.82
C ILE A 95 19.33 8.06 10.47
N HIS A 96 18.20 8.02 9.77
CA HIS A 96 18.13 7.48 8.42
C HIS A 96 18.65 8.51 7.40
N GLN A 97 19.66 8.14 6.61
CA GLN A 97 20.21 8.99 5.56
C GLN A 97 19.62 8.58 4.21
N ALA A 98 18.71 9.40 3.69
CA ALA A 98 18.11 9.18 2.38
C ALA A 98 19.00 9.79 1.28
N GLU A 99 19.99 9.03 0.79
CA GLU A 99 20.73 9.41 -0.42
C GLU A 99 20.16 8.73 -1.66
N ALA A 100 19.61 9.53 -2.57
CA ALA A 100 19.16 9.05 -3.86
C ALA A 100 20.38 8.78 -4.76
N VAL A 101 20.68 7.51 -5.03
CA VAL A 101 21.71 7.11 -6.00
C VAL A 101 21.10 7.12 -7.40
N ILE A 102 21.44 8.12 -8.22
CA ILE A 102 21.10 8.13 -9.65
C ILE A 102 22.28 7.52 -10.42
N GLN A 103 22.13 6.28 -10.90
CA GLN A 103 23.10 5.63 -11.80
C GLN A 103 22.46 5.30 -13.16
N GLU A 104 23.33 5.28 -14.18
CA GLU A 104 23.07 5.28 -15.61
C GLU A 104 22.01 4.28 -16.12
N GLY A 105 20.72 4.63 -16.01
CA GLY A 105 19.65 3.95 -16.75
C GLY A 105 19.30 2.53 -16.31
N GLU A 106 19.92 2.00 -15.26
CA GLU A 106 19.61 0.70 -14.66
C GLU A 106 19.22 0.91 -13.19
N ARG A 107 18.00 0.49 -12.81
CA ARG A 107 17.44 0.69 -11.46
C ARG A 107 18.09 -0.29 -10.47
N THR A 108 19.28 0.04 -9.95
CA THR A 108 19.74 -0.54 -8.68
C THR A 108 19.06 0.18 -7.52
N PRO A 109 18.41 -0.52 -6.57
CA PRO A 109 17.89 0.12 -5.37
C PRO A 109 19.04 0.78 -4.61
N ALA A 110 18.87 2.04 -4.20
CA ALA A 110 19.86 2.73 -3.40
C ALA A 110 20.04 1.97 -2.06
N PRO A 111 21.27 1.86 -1.53
CA PRO A 111 21.47 1.28 -0.22
C PRO A 111 20.77 2.12 0.85
N ILE A 112 20.12 1.46 1.81
CA ILE A 112 19.54 2.11 2.99
C ILE A 112 20.67 2.34 4.00
N ILE A 113 20.91 3.60 4.37
CA ILE A 113 21.99 4.01 5.27
C ILE A 113 21.40 4.55 6.58
N PHE A 114 21.94 4.10 7.71
CA PHE A 114 21.62 4.62 9.04
C PHE A 114 22.90 5.11 9.71
N ASP A 115 22.90 6.37 10.10
CA ASP A 115 23.93 6.95 10.95
C ASP A 115 23.54 6.77 12.41
N ILE A 116 24.52 6.44 13.25
CA ILE A 116 24.32 6.31 14.69
C ILE A 116 25.21 7.34 15.38
N GLU A 117 24.59 8.27 16.10
CA GLU A 117 25.27 9.35 16.81
C GLU A 117 25.07 9.19 18.31
N GLY A 118 26.13 9.40 19.11
CA GLY A 118 26.05 9.31 20.56
C GLY A 118 27.38 9.64 21.22
N ASP A 119 27.30 10.25 22.41
CA ASP A 119 28.47 10.69 23.17
C ASP A 119 29.35 9.52 23.68
N GLU A 120 28.77 8.32 23.71
CA GLU A 120 29.41 7.08 24.15
C GLU A 120 29.94 6.22 22.98
N LEU A 121 29.77 6.70 21.74
CA LEU A 121 30.29 6.07 20.53
C LEU A 121 31.71 6.58 20.29
N GLY A 122 32.67 5.91 20.93
CA GLY A 122 34.11 6.21 20.85
C GLY A 122 34.79 5.63 19.63
#